data_AF-A0A2N2CAX6-F1
#
_entry.id   AF-A0A2N2CAX6-F1
#
_cell.length_a   1.000
_cell.length_b   1.000
_cell.length_c   1.000
_cell.angle_alpha   90.00
_cell.angle_beta   90.00
_cell.angle_gamma   90.00
#
_symmetry.space_group_name_H-M   'P 1'
#
loop_
_entity.id
_entity.type
_entity.pdbx_description
1 polymer ?
#
loop_
_entity_poly.entity_id
_entity_poly.type
_entity_poly.pdbx_seq_one_letter_code
_entity_poly.pdbx_strand_id
1 'polypeptide(L)'
;MQRDAKKEVRNMPFEKIDIEKILNDELKDPEFRFYYEKISREYDLIEQLVALRKKKKITQTQLSKIANVSQQAISRLENEKHIPKIDTLLKIVHGLGAELTVTEIFK
;
A
#
# COMPACT_ATOMS: atom_id res chain seq x y z
N MET A 1 -45.03 33.38 -0.08
CA MET A 1 -43.96 34.29 -0.55
C MET A 1 -42.63 33.71 -0.05
N GLN A 2 -41.81 33.23 -0.97
CA GLN A 2 -40.61 32.43 -0.71
C GLN A 2 -39.55 33.25 0.05
N ARG A 3 -38.85 32.65 1.00
CA ARG A 3 -37.62 33.21 1.59
C ARG A 3 -36.46 32.42 0.99
N ASP A 4 -35.76 33.05 0.06
CA ASP A 4 -34.54 32.55 -0.57
C ASP A 4 -33.42 32.44 0.47
N ALA A 5 -33.16 31.23 0.95
CA ALA A 5 -31.94 30.93 1.68
C ALA A 5 -30.80 30.72 0.68
N LYS A 6 -30.11 31.81 0.30
CA LYS A 6 -28.77 31.75 -0.28
C LYS A 6 -27.88 30.97 0.69
N LYS A 7 -27.55 29.72 0.34
CA LYS A 7 -26.46 28.99 1.00
C LYS A 7 -25.16 29.73 0.69
N GLU A 8 -24.66 30.47 1.66
CA GLU A 8 -23.27 30.95 1.68
C GLU A 8 -22.35 29.74 1.45
N VAL A 9 -21.73 29.71 0.28
CA VAL A 9 -20.63 28.79 0.01
C VAL A 9 -19.48 29.27 0.88
N ARG A 10 -19.24 28.59 2.01
CA ARG A 10 -18.03 28.79 2.81
C ARG A 10 -16.83 28.65 1.87
N ASN A 11 -16.14 29.77 1.62
CA ASN A 11 -14.92 29.79 0.85
C ASN A 11 -13.86 29.02 1.65
N MET A 12 -13.63 27.75 1.30
CA MET A 12 -12.58 26.97 1.96
C MET A 12 -11.22 27.45 1.42
N PRO A 13 -10.25 27.81 2.28
CA PRO A 13 -8.98 28.41 1.89
C PRO A 13 -7.97 27.41 1.28
N PHE A 14 -8.44 26.26 0.78
CA PHE A 14 -7.59 25.22 0.23
C PHE A 14 -7.55 25.32 -1.28
N GLU A 15 -6.35 25.45 -1.81
CA GLU A 15 -6.09 25.39 -3.24
C GLU A 15 -6.21 23.93 -3.72
N LYS A 16 -6.91 23.72 -4.84
CA LYS A 16 -7.01 22.40 -5.45
C LYS A 16 -5.70 22.11 -6.18
N ILE A 17 -4.92 21.18 -5.63
CA ILE A 17 -3.66 20.74 -6.22
C ILE A 17 -3.91 19.56 -7.16
N ASP A 18 -3.27 19.58 -8.33
CA ASP A 18 -3.22 18.47 -9.27
C ASP A 18 -1.99 17.59 -8.97
N ILE A 19 -2.24 16.49 -8.24
CA ILE A 19 -1.18 15.56 -7.81
C ILE A 19 -0.57 14.83 -9.01
N GLU A 20 -1.37 14.50 -10.02
CA GLU A 20 -0.89 13.78 -11.21
C GLU A 20 0.10 14.64 -11.99
N LYS A 21 -0.21 15.93 -12.16
CA LYS A 21 0.69 16.88 -12.80
C LYS A 21 2.02 16.99 -12.04
N ILE A 22 1.98 17.21 -10.73
CA ILE A 22 3.19 17.34 -9.90
C ILE A 22 4.03 16.07 -9.98
N LEU A 23 3.42 14.90 -9.80
CA LEU A 23 4.12 13.63 -9.86
C LEU A 23 4.81 13.42 -11.21
N ASN A 24 4.13 13.73 -12.32
CA ASN A 24 4.72 13.61 -13.65
C ASN A 24 5.92 14.54 -13.87
N ASP A 25 5.95 15.71 -13.23
CA ASP A 25 7.09 16.62 -13.28
C ASP A 25 8.25 16.09 -12.43
N GLU A 26 8.00 15.58 -11.22
CA GLU A 26 9.02 14.95 -10.36
C GLU A 26 9.63 13.69 -10.98
N LEU A 27 8.82 12.87 -11.66
CA LEU A 27 9.28 11.65 -12.34
C LEU A 27 10.24 11.88 -13.51
N LYS A 28 10.44 13.14 -13.93
CA LYS A 28 11.47 13.50 -14.92
C LYS A 28 12.86 13.43 -14.32
N ASP A 29 13.01 13.62 -13.02
CA ASP A 29 14.27 13.46 -12.33
C ASP A 29 14.62 11.96 -12.18
N PRO A 30 15.77 11.50 -12.72
CA PRO A 30 16.14 10.08 -12.68
C PRO A 30 16.33 9.54 -11.26
N GLU A 31 16.82 10.35 -10.32
CA GLU A 31 17.02 9.93 -8.94
C GLU A 31 15.67 9.73 -8.24
N PHE A 32 14.77 10.71 -8.32
CA PHE A 32 13.41 10.59 -7.82
C PHE A 32 12.70 9.38 -8.42
N ARG A 33 12.76 9.23 -9.75
CA ARG A 33 12.14 8.10 -10.45
C ARG A 33 12.64 6.75 -9.95
N PHE A 34 13.95 6.61 -9.75
CA PHE A 34 14.53 5.36 -9.24
C PHE A 34 13.96 5.00 -7.87
N TYR A 35 13.95 5.94 -6.93
CA TYR A 35 13.41 5.70 -5.59
C TYR A 35 11.89 5.48 -5.61
N TYR A 36 11.17 6.23 -6.44
CA TYR A 36 9.73 6.07 -6.61
C TYR A 36 9.38 4.67 -7.14
N GLU A 37 10.02 4.22 -8.21
CA GLU A 37 9.80 2.88 -8.78
C GLU A 37 10.16 1.77 -7.79
N LYS A 38 11.27 1.94 -7.04
CA LYS A 38 11.65 0.99 -5.98
C LYS A 38 10.55 0.86 -4.94
N ILE A 39 10.11 1.98 -4.38
CA ILE A 39 9.07 2.03 -3.33
C ILE A 39 7.72 1.53 -3.88
N SER A 40 7.38 1.84 -5.14
CA SER A 40 6.17 1.34 -5.79
C SER A 40 6.13 -0.19 -5.83
N ARG A 41 7.24 -0.85 -6.20
CA ARG A 41 7.32 -2.32 -6.22
C ARG A 41 7.16 -2.92 -4.83
N GLU A 42 7.74 -2.27 -3.83
CA GLU A 42 7.59 -2.65 -2.42
C GLU A 42 6.11 -2.60 -1.98
N TYR A 43 5.40 -1.52 -2.34
CA TYR A 43 3.97 -1.39 -2.07
C TYR A 43 3.11 -2.40 -2.82
N ASP A 44 3.39 -2.63 -4.10
CA ASP A 44 2.65 -3.59 -4.93
C ASP A 44 2.70 -4.99 -4.33
N LEU A 45 3.85 -5.41 -3.79
CA LEU A 45 3.99 -6.68 -3.10
C LEU A 45 3.12 -6.74 -1.83
N ILE A 46 3.14 -5.69 -1.01
CA ILE A 46 2.33 -5.61 0.21
C ILE A 46 0.84 -5.69 -0.12
N GLU A 47 0.39 -4.95 -1.14
CA GLU A 47 -1.01 -4.93 -1.57
C GLU A 47 -1.47 -6.31 -2.04
N GLN A 48 -0.63 -7.04 -2.76
CA GLN A 48 -0.90 -8.42 -3.16
C GLN A 48 -1.08 -9.35 -1.95
N LEU A 49 -0.22 -9.24 -0.92
CA LEU A 49 -0.34 -10.05 0.29
C LEU A 49 -1.60 -9.71 1.09
N VAL A 50 -1.92 -8.41 1.23
CA VAL A 50 -3.14 -7.93 1.89
C VAL A 50 -4.38 -8.42 1.15
N ALA A 51 -4.40 -8.30 -0.18
CA ALA A 51 -5.49 -8.76 -1.02
C ALA A 51 -5.68 -10.27 -0.88
N LEU A 52 -4.59 -11.05 -0.88
CA LEU A 52 -4.66 -12.50 -0.69
C LEU A 52 -5.21 -12.88 0.68
N ARG A 53 -4.77 -12.21 1.76
CA ARG A 53 -5.32 -12.43 3.10
C ARG A 53 -6.83 -12.17 3.13
N LYS A 54 -7.26 -11.03 2.57
CA LYS A 54 -8.68 -10.65 2.49
C LYS A 54 -9.49 -11.65 1.67
N LYS A 55 -8.95 -12.12 0.53
CA LYS A 55 -9.56 -13.18 -0.30
C LYS A 55 -9.77 -14.47 0.48
N LYS A 56 -8.83 -14.83 1.35
CA LYS A 56 -8.93 -15.99 2.26
C LYS A 56 -9.83 -15.77 3.47
N LYS A 57 -10.35 -14.55 3.68
CA LYS A 57 -11.25 -14.18 4.77
C LYS A 57 -10.68 -14.48 6.17
N ILE A 58 -9.36 -14.42 6.32
CA ILE A 58 -8.69 -14.58 7.61
C ILE A 58 -8.30 -13.22 8.19
N THR A 59 -8.37 -13.07 9.51
CA THR A 59 -7.93 -11.86 10.22
C THR A 59 -6.41 -11.79 10.33
N GLN A 60 -5.86 -10.62 10.66
CA GLN A 60 -4.42 -10.47 10.94
C GLN A 60 -3.97 -11.38 12.10
N THR A 61 -4.82 -11.55 13.13
CA THR A 61 -4.56 -12.45 14.26
C THR A 61 -4.57 -13.92 13.84
N GLN A 62 -5.46 -14.32 12.92
CA GLN A 62 -5.45 -15.67 12.38
C GLN A 62 -4.19 -15.92 11.55
N LEU A 63 -3.82 -14.98 10.68
CA LEU A 63 -2.58 -15.09 9.90
C LEU A 63 -1.34 -15.14 10.80
N SER A 64 -1.31 -14.37 11.89
CA SER A 64 -0.25 -14.43 12.91
C SER A 64 -0.01 -15.84 13.43
N LYS A 65 -1.09 -16.55 13.77
CA LYS A 65 -1.04 -17.93 14.27
C LYS A 65 -0.57 -18.91 13.20
N ILE A 66 -1.05 -18.76 11.96
CA ILE A 66 -0.69 -19.66 10.84
C ILE A 66 0.76 -19.46 10.42
N ALA A 67 1.20 -18.20 10.29
CA ALA A 67 2.54 -17.85 9.85
C ALA A 67 3.61 -17.93 10.95
N ASN A 68 3.21 -18.11 12.22
CA ASN A 68 4.08 -18.01 13.39
C ASN A 68 4.89 -16.69 13.40
N VAL A 69 4.16 -15.58 13.21
CA VAL A 69 4.65 -14.20 13.18
C VAL A 69 3.76 -13.35 14.09
N SER A 70 4.29 -12.32 14.74
CA SER A 70 3.49 -11.47 15.62
C SER A 70 2.40 -10.72 14.86
N GLN A 71 1.23 -10.52 15.49
CA GLN A 71 0.16 -9.71 14.90
C GLN A 71 0.60 -8.26 14.68
N GLN A 72 1.52 -7.73 15.50
CA GLN A 72 2.09 -6.40 15.31
C GLN A 72 2.93 -6.32 14.02
N ALA A 73 3.74 -7.36 13.72
CA ALA A 73 4.52 -7.40 12.48
C ALA A 73 3.61 -7.46 11.24
N ILE A 74 2.51 -8.21 11.31
CA ILE A 74 1.50 -8.23 10.24
C ILE A 74 0.80 -6.87 10.12
N SER A 75 0.43 -6.23 11.24
CA SER A 75 -0.18 -4.89 11.20
C SER A 75 0.76 -3.86 10.56
N ARG A 76 2.04 -3.88 10.90
CA ARG A 76 3.05 -2.99 10.29
C ARG A 76 3.19 -3.23 8.79
N LEU A 77 3.23 -4.50 8.37
CA LEU A 77 3.22 -4.86 6.96
C LEU A 77 1.99 -4.29 6.25
N GLU A 78 0.78 -4.47 6.78
CA GLU A 78 -0.45 -4.14 6.06
C GLU A 78 -0.86 -2.66 6.14
N ASN A 79 -0.65 -2.02 7.29
CA ASN A 79 -1.19 -0.67 7.58
C ASN A 79 -0.11 0.41 7.48
N GLU A 80 1.08 0.14 7.99
CA GLU A 80 2.23 1.05 7.90
C GLU A 80 3.05 0.79 6.63
N LYS A 81 2.64 -0.21 5.85
CA LYS A 81 3.25 -0.62 4.58
C LYS A 81 4.77 -0.84 4.71
N HIS A 82 5.20 -1.38 5.85
CA HIS A 82 6.59 -1.64 6.18
C HIS A 82 6.99 -3.06 5.77
N ILE A 83 8.02 -3.22 4.92
CA ILE A 83 8.55 -4.53 4.54
C ILE A 83 9.38 -5.13 5.70
N PRO A 84 9.00 -6.29 6.25
CA PRO A 84 9.78 -6.97 7.27
C PRO A 84 11.02 -7.65 6.64
N LYS A 85 11.88 -8.22 7.49
CA LYS A 85 12.98 -9.08 7.01
C LYS A 85 12.45 -10.25 6.18
N ILE A 86 13.29 -10.73 5.27
CA ILE A 86 12.92 -11.77 4.30
C ILE A 86 12.37 -13.05 4.96
N ASP A 87 12.92 -13.46 6.10
CA ASP A 87 12.46 -14.63 6.86
C ASP A 87 10.99 -14.50 7.31
N THR A 88 10.62 -13.31 7.77
CA THR A 88 9.27 -12.97 8.23
C THR A 88 8.33 -12.84 7.05
N LEU A 89 8.78 -12.22 5.97
CA LEU A 89 8.02 -12.12 4.73
C LEU A 89 7.67 -13.51 4.19
N LEU A 90 8.65 -14.41 4.09
CA LEU A 90 8.44 -15.79 3.62
C LEU A 90 7.48 -16.56 4.52
N LYS A 91 7.58 -16.41 5.85
CA LYS A 91 6.60 -16.99 6.79
C LYS A 91 5.18 -16.49 6.52
N ILE A 92 4.99 -15.20 6.28
CA ILE A 92 3.70 -14.61 5.97
C ILE A 92 3.16 -15.15 4.63
N VAL A 93 4.00 -15.18 3.59
CA VAL A 93 3.67 -15.73 2.26
C VAL A 93 3.23 -17.19 2.38
N HIS A 94 4.00 -18.02 3.08
CA HIS A 94 3.67 -19.42 3.32
C HIS A 94 2.40 -19.58 4.17
N GLY A 95 2.21 -18.75 5.20
CA GLY A 95 1.01 -18.75 6.03
C GLY A 95 -0.25 -18.33 5.26
N LEU A 96 -0.08 -17.56 4.19
CA LEU A 96 -1.13 -17.29 3.20
C LEU A 96 -1.32 -18.42 2.20
N GLY A 97 -0.54 -19.50 2.27
CA GLY A 97 -0.57 -20.60 1.29
C GLY A 97 -0.20 -20.12 -0.11
N ALA A 98 0.79 -19.23 -0.20
CA ALA A 98 1.40 -18.74 -1.43
C ALA A 98 2.90 -19.04 -1.43
N GLU A 99 3.52 -18.79 -2.58
CA GLU A 99 4.96 -18.93 -2.79
C GLU A 99 5.49 -17.64 -3.41
N LEU A 100 6.68 -17.21 -3.00
CA LEU A 100 7.38 -16.09 -3.60
C LEU A 100 8.31 -16.63 -4.70
N THR A 101 8.12 -16.17 -5.94
CA THR A 101 8.94 -16.59 -7.08
C THR A 101 9.74 -15.42 -7.63
N VAL A 102 10.90 -15.73 -8.20
CA VAL A 102 11.73 -14.75 -8.91
C VAL A 102 11.48 -14.95 -10.40
N THR A 103 11.19 -13.86 -11.09
CA THR A 103 11.02 -13.84 -12.55
C THR A 103 12.02 -12.86 -13.16
N GLU A 104 12.57 -13.21 -14.31
CA GLU A 104 13.48 -12.35 -15.05
C GLU A 104 12.70 -11.22 -15.75
N ILE A 105 13.11 -9.98 -15.52
CA ILE A 105 12.48 -8.77 -16.08
C ILE A 105 13.35 -8.07 -17.15
N PHE A 106 14.57 -8.57 -17.38
CA PHE A 106 15.49 -8.04 -18.36
C PHE A 106 15.70 -9.06 -19.49
N LYS A 107 15.82 -8.59 -20.74
CA LYS A 107 16.27 -9.35 -21.90
C LYS A 107 17.53 -8.73 -22.45
#